data_AF-A0A925NP20-F1
#
_entry.id   AF-A0A925NP20-F1
#
_cell.length_a   1.000
_cell.length_b   1.000
_cell.length_c   1.000
_cell.angle_alpha   90.00
_cell.angle_beta   90.00
_cell.angle_gamma   90.00
#
_symmetry.space_group_name_H-M   'P 1'
#
loop_
_entity.id
_entity.type
_entity.pdbx_description
1 polymer ?
#
loop_
_entity_poly.entity_id
_entity_poly.type
_entity_poly.pdbx_seq_one_letter_code
_entity_poly.pdbx_strand_id
1 'polypeptide(L)'
;MKKRILAWAKAGGFSLVEITLALGIAAFAITAIVGLLSITLQTSKSAMDDTLLAKMTGDLVNTLRKQDFSNIKNASTNVFFDISGKRLNNLDSAGLIQAMPVTTAISQGAIYECEPVVTADTNTLNPDGTTPNLWHITLKFHWPAG
;
A
#
# COMPACT_ATOMS: atom_id res chain seq x y z
N MET A 1 -42.50 -64.13 -37.94
CA MET A 1 -41.09 -63.89 -38.36
C MET A 1 -40.85 -62.38 -38.32
N LYS A 2 -40.00 -61.86 -37.42
CA LYS A 2 -38.61 -61.39 -37.67
C LYS A 2 -38.56 -60.30 -38.76
N LYS A 3 -38.16 -59.04 -38.53
CA LYS A 3 -36.93 -58.48 -37.92
C LYS A 3 -37.22 -57.02 -37.48
N ARG A 4 -36.82 -56.51 -36.30
CA ARG A 4 -35.48 -56.30 -35.71
C ARG A 4 -34.77 -54.99 -36.15
N ILE A 5 -34.79 -54.05 -35.20
CA ILE A 5 -33.71 -53.22 -34.62
C ILE A 5 -33.13 -51.95 -35.29
N LEU A 6 -33.08 -50.93 -34.42
CA LEU A 6 -32.03 -49.93 -34.12
C LEU A 6 -32.14 -48.55 -34.76
N ALA A 7 -32.57 -47.62 -33.90
CA ALA A 7 -32.12 -46.24 -33.89
C ALA A 7 -30.61 -46.16 -34.14
N TRP A 8 -30.24 -45.49 -35.22
CA TRP A 8 -28.88 -44.96 -35.37
C TRP A 8 -28.96 -43.49 -34.99
N ALA A 9 -28.59 -43.20 -33.74
CA ALA A 9 -28.24 -41.85 -33.34
C ALA A 9 -27.09 -41.40 -34.25
N LYS A 10 -27.37 -40.46 -35.16
CA LYS A 10 -26.34 -39.79 -35.96
C LYS A 10 -25.48 -39.00 -34.98
N ALA A 11 -24.32 -39.56 -34.62
CA ALA A 11 -23.33 -38.87 -33.82
C ALA A 11 -22.94 -37.58 -34.56
N GLY A 12 -23.43 -36.44 -34.07
CA GLY A 12 -23.17 -35.12 -34.63
C GLY A 12 -21.75 -34.71 -34.29
N GLY A 13 -20.84 -34.86 -35.24
CA GLY A 13 -19.55 -34.19 -35.18
C GLY A 13 -19.72 -32.70 -35.51
N PHE A 14 -18.95 -31.84 -34.85
CA PHE A 14 -18.91 -30.41 -35.16
C PHE A 14 -18.40 -30.18 -36.59
N SER A 15 -18.98 -29.21 -37.30
CA SER A 15 -18.54 -28.80 -38.62
C SER A 15 -17.14 -28.18 -38.55
N LEU A 16 -16.34 -28.36 -39.60
CA LEU A 16 -15.00 -27.74 -39.71
C LEU A 16 -15.07 -26.22 -39.49
N VAL A 17 -16.11 -25.57 -40.02
CA VAL A 17 -16.33 -24.12 -39.87
C VAL A 17 -16.63 -23.72 -38.42
N GLU A 18 -17.34 -24.57 -37.67
CA GLU A 18 -17.64 -24.31 -36.26
C GLU A 18 -16.36 -24.38 -35.41
N ILE A 19 -15.49 -25.36 -35.69
CA ILE A 19 -14.22 -25.53 -34.98
C ILE A 19 -13.27 -24.36 -35.29
N THR A 20 -13.15 -23.95 -36.54
CA THR A 20 -12.27 -22.82 -36.90
C THR A 20 -12.77 -21.50 -36.32
N LEU A 21 -14.09 -21.26 -36.33
CA LEU A 21 -14.68 -20.08 -35.69
C LEU A 21 -14.45 -20.10 -34.17
N ALA A 22 -14.67 -21.24 -33.52
CA ALA A 22 -14.46 -21.41 -32.08
C ALA A 22 -12.99 -21.17 -31.70
N LEU A 23 -12.03 -21.67 -32.49
CA LEU A 23 -10.60 -21.44 -32.28
C LEU A 23 -10.23 -19.97 -32.47
N GLY A 24 -10.80 -19.29 -33.47
CA GLY A 24 -10.58 -17.85 -33.69
C GLY A 24 -11.05 -17.00 -32.51
N ILE A 25 -12.26 -17.27 -32.01
CA ILE A 25 -12.83 -16.57 -30.85
C ILE A 25 -12.03 -16.89 -29.58
N ALA A 26 -11.67 -18.16 -29.36
CA ALA A 26 -10.90 -18.58 -28.20
C ALA A 26 -9.50 -17.92 -28.18
N ALA A 27 -8.81 -17.88 -29.32
CA ALA A 27 -7.51 -17.24 -29.44
C ALA A 27 -7.59 -15.74 -29.08
N PHE A 28 -8.59 -15.04 -29.62
CA PHE A 28 -8.82 -13.62 -29.30
C PHE A 28 -9.12 -13.39 -27.82
N ALA A 29 -9.97 -14.23 -27.22
CA ALA A 29 -10.30 -14.14 -25.80
C ALA A 29 -9.09 -14.37 -24.89
N ILE A 30 -8.23 -15.35 -25.21
CA ILE A 30 -7.01 -15.62 -24.44
C ILE A 30 -6.05 -14.43 -24.50
N THR A 31 -5.87 -13.81 -25.67
CA THR A 31 -5.04 -12.61 -25.80
C THR A 31 -5.55 -11.48 -24.91
N ALA A 32 -6.86 -11.26 -24.86
CA ALA A 32 -7.46 -10.25 -24.00
C ALA A 32 -7.22 -10.53 -22.50
N ILE A 33 -7.38 -11.79 -22.07
CA ILE A 33 -7.14 -12.21 -20.67
C ILE A 33 -5.68 -12.03 -20.27
N VAL A 34 -4.73 -12.39 -21.14
CA VAL A 34 -3.30 -12.23 -20.86
C VAL A 34 -2.92 -10.75 -20.71
N GLY A 35 -3.50 -9.87 -21.53
CA GLY A 35 -3.34 -8.42 -21.36
C GLY A 35 -3.87 -7.92 -20.02
N LEU A 36 -5.04 -8.43 -19.59
CA LEU A 36 -5.66 -8.06 -18.32
C LEU A 36 -4.84 -8.53 -17.09
N LEU A 37 -4.07 -9.61 -17.23
CA LEU A 37 -3.26 -10.13 -16.12
C LEU A 37 -2.19 -9.12 -15.68
N SER A 38 -1.51 -8.48 -16.63
CA SER A 38 -0.44 -7.51 -16.33
C SER A 38 -0.98 -6.29 -15.58
N ILE A 39 -2.12 -5.75 -16.01
CA ILE A 39 -2.75 -4.61 -15.32
C ILE A 39 -3.24 -5.02 -13.93
N THR A 40 -3.83 -6.21 -13.78
CA THR A 40 -4.29 -6.70 -12.48
C THR A 40 -3.16 -6.80 -11.46
N LEU A 41 -1.98 -7.27 -11.87
CA LEU A 41 -0.81 -7.34 -10.99
C LEU A 41 -0.33 -5.95 -10.54
N GLN A 42 -0.30 -4.97 -11.45
CA GLN A 42 0.09 -3.60 -11.13
C GLN A 42 -0.91 -2.95 -10.17
N THR A 43 -2.21 -3.12 -10.42
CA THR A 43 -3.26 -2.62 -9.53
C THR A 43 -3.19 -3.28 -8.15
N SER A 44 -2.95 -4.59 -8.11
CA SER A 44 -2.78 -5.33 -6.85
C SER A 44 -1.59 -4.79 -6.05
N LYS A 45 -0.45 -4.57 -6.71
CA LYS A 45 0.72 -3.95 -6.07
C LYS A 45 0.44 -2.53 -5.55
N SER A 46 -0.20 -1.69 -6.36
CA SER A 46 -0.57 -0.33 -5.93
C SER A 46 -1.49 -0.35 -4.71
N ALA A 47 -2.48 -1.25 -4.68
CA ALA A 47 -3.38 -1.39 -3.55
C ALA A 47 -2.65 -1.88 -2.28
N MET A 48 -1.64 -2.74 -2.43
CA MET A 48 -0.77 -3.14 -1.32
C MET A 48 0.04 -1.95 -0.80
N ASP A 49 0.65 -1.17 -1.70
CA ASP A 49 1.46 0.00 -1.34
C ASP A 49 0.59 1.07 -0.62
N ASP A 50 -0.64 1.31 -1.08
CA ASP A 50 -1.61 2.21 -0.44
C ASP A 50 -2.03 1.71 0.96
N THR A 51 -2.26 0.40 1.11
CA THR A 51 -2.60 -0.21 2.40
C THR A 51 -1.45 -0.08 3.40
N LEU A 52 -0.22 -0.27 2.93
CA LEU A 52 0.98 -0.07 3.75
C LEU A 52 1.14 1.39 4.16
N LEU A 53 0.97 2.34 3.24
CA LEU A 53 1.03 3.77 3.53
C LEU A 53 -0.02 4.18 4.58
N ALA A 54 -1.25 3.70 4.44
CA ALA A 54 -2.33 3.96 5.41
C ALA A 54 -2.00 3.38 6.79
N LYS A 55 -1.44 2.17 6.85
CA LYS A 55 -0.99 1.54 8.09
C LYS A 55 0.12 2.34 8.77
N MET A 56 1.17 2.72 8.03
CA MET A 56 2.28 3.52 8.56
C MET A 56 1.80 4.89 9.06
N THR A 57 0.96 5.56 8.28
CA THR A 57 0.35 6.84 8.66
C THR A 57 -0.48 6.70 9.93
N GLY A 58 -1.32 5.66 10.03
CA GLY A 58 -2.15 5.40 11.20
C GLY A 58 -1.32 5.15 12.46
N ASP A 59 -0.24 4.39 12.35
CA ASP A 59 0.70 4.16 13.46
C ASP A 59 1.35 5.48 13.92
N LEU A 60 1.88 6.28 13.00
CA LEU A 60 2.48 7.58 13.30
C LEU A 60 1.48 8.55 13.94
N VAL A 61 0.32 8.73 13.33
CA VAL A 61 -0.70 9.65 13.84
C VAL A 61 -1.16 9.21 15.23
N ASN A 62 -1.33 7.91 15.47
CA ASN A 62 -1.69 7.40 16.79
C ASN A 62 -0.57 7.62 17.81
N THR A 63 0.70 7.49 17.42
CA THR A 63 1.82 7.81 18.31
C THR A 63 1.87 9.30 18.61
N LEU A 64 1.77 10.18 17.60
CA LEU A 64 1.80 11.63 17.77
C LEU A 64 0.64 12.14 18.63
N ARG A 65 -0.56 11.56 18.48
CA ARG A 65 -1.74 11.90 19.30
C ARG A 65 -1.61 11.51 20.76
N LYS A 66 -0.76 10.53 21.08
CA LYS A 66 -0.50 10.11 22.46
C LYS A 66 0.55 10.96 23.16
N GLN A 67 1.27 11.80 22.41
CA GLN A 67 2.30 12.67 22.97
C GLN A 67 1.70 13.94 23.54
N ASP A 68 2.32 14.44 24.61
CA ASP A 68 1.97 15.75 25.15
C ASP A 68 2.23 16.85 24.11
N PHE A 69 1.35 17.85 24.11
CA PHE A 69 1.42 18.99 23.19
C PHE A 69 2.78 19.71 23.23
N SER A 70 3.40 19.78 24.41
CA SER A 70 4.72 20.38 24.62
C SER A 70 5.85 19.66 23.87
N ASN A 71 5.64 18.38 23.52
CA ASN A 71 6.63 17.53 22.85
C ASN A 71 6.38 17.39 21.34
N ILE A 72 5.24 17.84 20.82
CA ILE A 72 4.93 17.80 19.38
C ILE A 72 5.96 18.57 18.56
N LYS A 73 6.56 19.63 19.12
CA LYS A 73 7.66 20.38 18.48
C LYS A 73 8.90 19.52 18.19
N ASN A 74 9.09 18.43 18.93
CA ASN A 74 10.19 17.48 18.79
C ASN A 74 9.82 16.29 17.88
N ALA A 75 8.62 16.29 17.31
CA ALA A 75 8.14 15.21 16.45
C ALA A 75 8.83 15.15 15.08
N SER A 76 9.76 16.07 14.76
CA SER A 76 10.52 16.11 13.50
C SER A 76 11.56 14.99 13.34
N THR A 77 11.42 13.89 14.08
CA THR A 77 12.36 12.77 14.04
C THR A 77 11.98 11.82 12.90
N ASN A 78 12.95 11.47 12.05
CA ASN A 78 12.72 10.52 10.95
C ASN A 78 12.31 9.15 11.49
N VAL A 79 11.27 8.60 10.88
CA VAL A 79 10.68 7.33 11.28
C VAL A 79 10.82 6.32 10.17
N PHE A 80 11.37 5.15 10.50
CA PHE A 80 11.69 4.10 9.55
C PHE A 80 10.74 2.92 9.72
N PHE A 81 10.37 2.31 8.60
CA PHE A 81 9.48 1.15 8.55
C PHE A 81 10.07 0.02 7.73
N ASP A 82 9.77 -1.21 8.16
CA ASP A 82 10.07 -2.42 7.41
C ASP A 82 9.11 -2.66 6.24
N ILE A 83 9.34 -3.74 5.47
CA ILE A 83 8.50 -4.16 4.34
C ILE A 83 7.04 -4.45 4.73
N SER A 84 6.77 -4.74 6.00
CA SER A 84 5.43 -5.02 6.51
C SER A 84 4.71 -3.76 7.03
N GLY A 85 5.35 -2.59 6.94
CA GLY A 85 4.84 -1.34 7.49
C GLY A 85 4.90 -1.29 9.02
N LYS A 86 5.79 -2.05 9.66
CA LYS A 86 6.06 -1.98 11.09
C LYS A 86 7.17 -0.96 11.35
N ARG A 87 6.93 -0.08 12.33
CA ARG A 87 7.93 0.91 12.78
C ARG A 87 9.15 0.24 13.42
N LEU A 88 10.34 0.72 13.07
CA LEU A 88 11.62 0.25 13.60
C LEU A 88 12.17 1.16 14.72
N ASN A 89 11.79 2.43 14.76
CA ASN A 89 12.20 3.33 15.84
C ASN A 89 11.64 2.87 17.20
N ASN A 90 12.51 2.93 18.20
CA ASN A 90 12.12 2.74 19.59
C ASN A 90 11.33 3.94 20.10
N LEU A 91 10.45 3.68 21.06
CA LEU A 91 9.82 4.73 21.86
C LEU A 91 10.59 4.89 23.17
N ASP A 92 10.71 6.11 23.69
CA ASP A 92 11.19 6.32 25.05
C ASP A 92 10.07 6.06 26.09
N SER A 93 10.41 6.22 27.37
CA SER A 93 9.46 6.03 28.49
C SER A 93 8.28 7.02 28.47
N ALA A 94 8.40 8.13 27.72
CA ALA A 94 7.35 9.12 27.54
C ALA A 94 6.54 8.90 26.24
N GLY A 95 6.83 7.82 25.48
CA GLY A 95 6.17 7.53 24.21
C GLY A 95 6.66 8.39 23.03
N LEU A 96 7.78 9.08 23.18
CA LEU A 96 8.43 9.83 22.11
C LEU A 96 9.21 8.91 21.19
N ILE A 97 9.19 9.21 19.89
CA ILE A 97 9.95 8.46 18.89
C ILE A 97 11.42 8.83 19.05
N GLN A 98 12.27 7.84 19.32
CA GLN A 98 13.70 8.06 19.44
C GLN A 98 14.35 8.19 18.06
N ALA A 99 15.29 9.12 17.96
CA ALA A 99 16.10 9.30 16.76
C ALA A 99 16.89 8.03 16.47
N MET A 100 16.86 7.61 15.21
CA MET A 100 17.62 6.47 14.72
C MET A 100 18.42 6.90 13.48
N PRO A 101 19.73 6.62 13.42
CA PRO A 101 20.49 6.85 12.21
C PRO A 101 19.98 5.98 11.06
N VAL A 102 19.93 6.54 9.84
CA VAL A 102 19.52 5.81 8.63
C VAL A 102 20.35 4.53 8.41
N THR A 103 21.65 4.54 8.75
CA THR A 103 22.53 3.36 8.64
C THR A 103 22.09 2.21 9.55
N THR A 104 21.65 2.54 10.78
CA THR A 104 21.08 1.54 11.71
C THR A 104 19.72 1.05 11.22
N ALA A 105 18.89 1.96 10.69
CA ALA A 105 17.59 1.62 10.14
C ALA A 105 17.71 0.62 8.98
N ILE A 106 18.59 0.89 8.01
CA ILE A 106 18.85 0.01 6.87
C ILE A 106 19.40 -1.33 7.34
N SER A 107 20.33 -1.33 8.31
CA SER A 107 20.85 -2.58 8.89
C SER A 107 19.77 -3.42 9.59
N GLN A 108 18.67 -2.81 10.03
CA GLN A 108 17.50 -3.49 10.61
C GLN A 108 16.40 -3.82 9.58
N GLY A 109 16.62 -3.50 8.30
CA GLY A 109 15.68 -3.81 7.22
C GLY A 109 14.67 -2.70 6.92
N ALA A 110 14.99 -1.43 7.22
CA ALA A 110 14.18 -0.30 6.79
C ALA A 110 14.11 -0.22 5.26
N ILE A 111 12.91 -0.07 4.73
CA ILE A 111 12.64 0.15 3.30
C ILE A 111 11.98 1.50 3.08
N TYR A 112 11.11 1.90 4.01
CA TYR A 112 10.39 3.16 3.95
C TYR A 112 10.87 4.08 5.04
N GLU A 113 10.94 5.37 4.73
CA GLU A 113 11.22 6.41 5.68
C GLU A 113 10.14 7.49 5.60
N CYS A 114 9.78 8.01 6.77
CA CYS A 114 8.88 9.12 6.93
C CYS A 114 9.64 10.26 7.60
N GLU A 115 9.66 11.41 6.94
CA GLU A 115 10.15 12.67 7.48
C GLU A 115 8.94 13.51 7.92
N PRO A 116 8.65 13.57 9.23
CA PRO A 116 7.65 14.49 9.76
C PRO A 116 8.19 15.92 9.77
N VAL A 117 7.51 16.82 9.06
CA VAL A 117 7.82 18.26 9.05
C VAL A 117 6.79 18.98 9.92
N VAL A 118 7.25 19.55 11.03
CA VAL A 118 6.42 20.31 11.96
C VAL A 118 6.51 21.80 11.63
N THR A 119 5.37 22.45 11.43
CA THR A 119 5.27 23.89 11.11
C THR A 119 4.32 24.57 12.08
N ALA A 120 4.75 25.68 12.69
CA ALA A 120 3.92 26.49 13.57
C ALA A 120 2.94 27.36 12.76
N ASP A 121 1.70 27.51 13.24
CA ASP A 121 0.80 28.55 12.73
C ASP A 121 0.97 29.84 13.55
N THR A 122 1.62 30.83 12.93
CA THR A 122 1.91 32.13 13.55
C THR A 122 0.68 32.97 13.84
N ASN A 123 -0.50 32.61 13.34
CA ASN A 123 -1.74 33.35 13.58
C ASN A 123 -2.51 32.87 14.82
N THR A 124 -2.06 31.77 15.44
CA THR A 124 -2.76 31.11 16.55
C THR A 124 -1.97 31.20 17.84
N LEU A 125 -1.47 32.39 18.16
CA LEU A 125 -0.66 32.57 19.36
C LEU A 125 -1.52 32.43 20.61
N ASN A 126 -0.90 31.93 21.68
CA ASN A 126 -1.43 32.03 23.03
C ASN A 126 -1.59 33.51 23.47
N PRO A 127 -2.30 33.79 24.58
CA PRO A 127 -2.58 35.16 25.03
C PRO A 127 -1.33 36.01 25.32
N ASP A 128 -0.18 35.38 25.59
CA ASP A 128 1.09 36.08 25.79
C ASP A 128 1.79 36.46 24.46
N GLY A 129 1.30 35.97 23.32
CA GLY A 129 1.81 36.29 22.00
C GLY A 129 3.14 35.64 21.64
N THR A 130 3.66 34.71 22.46
CA THR A 130 5.01 34.16 22.28
C THR A 130 5.04 32.72 21.80
N THR A 131 3.98 31.93 22.02
CA THR A 131 3.95 30.52 21.57
C THR A 131 2.73 30.22 20.71
N PRO A 132 2.90 29.49 19.59
CA PRO A 132 1.79 29.05 18.77
C PRO A 132 1.02 27.93 19.47
N ASN A 133 -0.31 28.05 19.47
CA ASN A 133 -1.26 27.08 20.01
C ASN A 133 -1.68 26.03 18.97
N LEU A 134 -1.28 26.19 17.70
CA LEU A 134 -1.52 25.23 16.63
C LEU A 134 -0.21 24.86 15.93
N TRP A 135 -0.02 23.56 15.75
CA TRP A 135 1.08 22.97 15.00
C TRP A 135 0.53 22.12 13.87
N HIS A 136 1.04 22.34 12.66
CA HIS A 136 0.76 21.52 11.49
C HIS A 136 1.87 20.48 11.34
N ILE A 137 1.50 19.22 11.17
CA ILE A 137 2.45 18.13 10.94
C ILE A 137 2.21 17.60 9.54
N THR A 138 3.22 17.72 8.68
CA THR A 138 3.21 17.16 7.33
C THR A 138 4.08 15.91 7.31
N LEU A 139 3.50 14.75 7.03
CA LEU A 139 4.23 13.49 6.92
C LEU A 139 4.69 13.31 5.46
N LYS A 140 6.00 13.30 5.22
CA LYS A 140 6.57 13.02 3.90
C LYS A 140 7.13 11.61 3.88
N PHE A 141 6.56 10.74 3.07
CA PHE A 141 7.05 9.38 2.90
C PHE A 141 7.97 9.30 1.69
N HIS A 142 9.09 8.60 1.84
CA HIS A 142 10.03 8.33 0.77
C HIS A 142 10.50 6.88 0.78
N TRP A 143 10.80 6.37 -0.41
CA TRP A 143 11.33 5.04 -0.65
C TRP A 143 12.25 5.05 -1.88
N PRO A 144 13.36 4.29 -1.88
CA PRO A 144 13.90 3.55 -0.73
C PRO A 144 14.42 4.50 0.36
N ALA A 145 14.43 4.04 1.61
CA ALA A 145 15.02 4.79 2.72
C ALA A 145 16.51 5.07 2.46
N GLY A 146 16.88 6.34 2.29
CA GLY A 146 18.24 6.78 1.99
C GLY A 146 18.34 8.18 1.40
#